data_AF-A0A9D7QP41-F1
#
_entry.id   AF-A0A9D7QP41-F1
#
_cell.length_a   1.000
_cell.length_b   1.000
_cell.length_c   1.000
_cell.angle_alpha   90.00
_cell.angle_beta   90.00
_cell.angle_gamma   90.00
#
_symmetry.space_group_name_H-M   'P 1'
#
loop_
_entity.id
_entity.type
_entity.pdbx_description
1 polymer ?
#
loop_
_entity_poly.entity_id
_entity_poly.type
_entity_poly.pdbx_seq_one_letter_code
_entity_poly.pdbx_strand_id
1 'polypeptide(L)'
;MDFASPAAGWHQRLSDLSLACAGAAGGEAGCLLRAAHRLLGEAPAPWARLFAGLPPREDFDALIAAGGEAAAALALVEGRGSYMISYGPGGQHLATVVFEGRSAEASAHGANLALAVLGALAASLAAAAIAPASHVEGLAGQPAVRLN
;
A
#
# COMPACT_ATOMS: atom_id res chain seq x y z
N MET A 1 -11.54 10.01 29.62
CA MET A 1 -10.33 9.98 28.77
C MET A 1 -10.35 8.63 28.07
N ASP A 2 -10.82 8.60 26.82
CA ASP A 2 -10.81 7.36 26.04
C ASP A 2 -9.38 7.04 25.64
N PHE A 3 -8.85 5.92 26.13
CA PHE A 3 -7.61 5.37 25.61
C PHE A 3 -7.92 4.76 24.24
N ALA A 4 -7.68 5.53 23.18
CA ALA A 4 -7.74 4.99 21.83
C ALA A 4 -6.85 3.74 21.75
N SER A 5 -7.43 2.62 21.30
CA SER A 5 -6.68 1.37 21.13
C SER A 5 -5.45 1.62 20.24
N PRO A 6 -4.29 0.98 20.50
CA PRO A 6 -3.10 1.13 19.66
C PRO A 6 -3.38 0.86 18.16
N ALA A 7 -4.40 0.03 17.86
CA ALA A 7 -4.84 -0.19 16.50
C ALA A 7 -5.54 1.04 15.87
N ALA A 8 -6.35 1.77 16.63
CA ALA A 8 -7.01 2.98 16.14
C ALA A 8 -5.97 4.08 15.80
N GLY A 9 -4.94 4.22 16.64
CA GLY A 9 -3.82 5.13 16.36
C GLY A 9 -3.01 4.75 15.12
N TRP A 10 -2.88 3.45 14.82
CA TRP A 10 -2.20 3.00 13.60
C TRP A 10 -3.00 3.28 12.33
N HIS A 11 -4.30 2.96 12.31
CA HIS A 11 -5.17 3.25 11.15
C HIS A 11 -5.29 4.76 10.89
N GLN A 12 -5.36 5.58 11.95
CA GLN A 12 -5.37 7.04 11.79
C GLN A 12 -4.08 7.54 11.12
N ARG A 13 -2.91 7.05 11.56
CA ARG A 13 -1.63 7.42 10.94
C ARG A 13 -1.55 7.00 9.47
N LEU A 14 -2.19 5.89 9.09
CA LEU A 14 -2.31 5.48 7.68
C LEU A 14 -3.23 6.41 6.88
N SER A 15 -4.37 6.80 7.45
CA SER A 15 -5.24 7.83 6.84
C SER A 15 -4.48 9.13 6.61
N ASP A 16 -3.74 9.58 7.62
CA ASP A 16 -2.94 10.80 7.57
C ASP A 16 -1.83 10.68 6.50
N LEU A 17 -1.16 9.52 6.42
CA LEU A 17 -0.17 9.23 5.40
C LEU A 17 -0.77 9.26 3.98
N SER A 18 -1.97 8.69 3.79
CA SER A 18 -2.67 8.74 2.52
C SER A 18 -2.97 10.17 2.08
N LEU A 19 -3.43 11.02 3.01
CA LEU A 19 -3.69 12.44 2.74
C LEU A 19 -2.39 13.20 2.45
N ALA A 20 -1.32 12.90 3.18
CA ALA A 20 0.00 13.50 2.95
C ALA A 20 0.52 13.17 1.54
N CYS A 21 0.34 11.93 1.06
CA CYS A 21 0.74 11.56 -0.30
C CYS A 21 0.00 12.34 -1.39
N ALA A 22 -1.29 12.61 -1.18
CA ALA A 22 -2.11 13.35 -2.14
C ALA A 22 -1.71 14.84 -2.25
N GLY A 23 -1.19 15.42 -1.17
CA GLY A 23 -0.73 16.81 -1.11
C GLY A 23 0.77 17.03 -1.35
N ALA A 24 1.57 15.95 -1.39
CA ALA A 24 3.01 16.02 -1.47
C ALA A 24 3.53 16.38 -2.87
N ALA A 25 4.62 17.14 -2.91
CA ALA A 25 5.42 17.34 -4.10
C ALA A 25 6.26 16.08 -4.40
N GLY A 26 6.65 15.90 -5.67
CA GLY A 26 7.39 14.71 -6.11
C GLY A 26 8.71 14.46 -5.33
N GLY A 27 9.39 15.51 -4.89
CA GLY A 27 10.64 15.40 -4.11
C GLY A 27 10.46 14.91 -2.67
N GLU A 28 9.22 14.83 -2.16
CA GLU A 28 8.92 14.39 -0.79
C GLU A 28 8.70 12.88 -0.68
N ALA A 29 8.65 12.16 -1.81
CA ALA A 29 8.35 10.73 -1.86
C ALA A 29 9.28 9.89 -0.97
N GLY A 30 10.59 10.15 -1.00
CA GLY A 30 11.55 9.40 -0.17
C GLY A 30 11.30 9.55 1.33
N CYS A 31 10.91 10.73 1.80
CA CYS A 31 10.57 10.96 3.21
C CYS A 31 9.31 10.20 3.61
N LEU A 32 8.27 10.26 2.78
CA LEU A 32 6.99 9.58 3.03
C LEU A 32 7.13 8.05 2.96
N LEU A 33 7.95 7.53 2.04
CA LEU A 33 8.25 6.09 1.96
C LEU A 33 8.94 5.58 3.23
N ARG A 34 9.91 6.32 3.78
CA ARG A 34 10.55 5.97 5.05
C ARG A 34 9.58 6.00 6.22
N ALA A 35 8.70 7.01 6.25
CA ALA A 35 7.67 7.11 7.27
C ALA A 35 6.69 5.91 7.17
N ALA A 36 6.31 5.53 5.96
CA ALA A 36 5.48 4.37 5.69
C ALA A 36 6.13 3.07 6.13
N HIS A 37 7.38 2.82 5.72
CA HIS A 37 8.13 1.61 6.09
C HIS A 37 8.18 1.43 7.61
N ARG A 38 8.52 2.52 8.34
CA ARG A 38 8.48 2.52 9.80
C ARG A 38 7.08 2.22 10.34
N LEU A 39 6.04 2.88 9.82
CA LEU A 39 4.66 2.69 10.27
C LEU A 39 4.17 1.25 10.05
N LEU A 40 4.55 0.61 8.95
CA LEU A 40 4.21 -0.79 8.67
C LEU A 40 5.01 -1.75 9.58
N GLY A 41 6.23 -1.41 9.95
CA GLY A 41 7.00 -2.15 10.97
C GLY A 41 6.42 -2.05 12.39
N GLU A 42 5.69 -0.98 12.69
CA GLU A 42 4.96 -0.76 13.94
C GLU A 42 3.53 -1.32 13.93
N ALA A 43 3.18 -2.14 12.94
CA ALA A 43 1.81 -2.62 12.76
C ALA A 43 1.32 -3.45 13.97
N PRO A 44 0.12 -3.18 14.49
CA PRO A 44 -0.45 -3.93 15.60
C PRO A 44 -0.82 -5.35 15.18
N ALA A 45 -0.93 -6.29 16.12
CA ALA A 45 -1.58 -7.58 15.83
C ALA A 45 -3.04 -7.33 15.36
N PRO A 46 -3.55 -8.04 14.32
CA PRO A 46 -2.95 -9.17 13.59
C PRO A 46 -2.08 -8.80 12.37
N TRP A 47 -1.97 -7.51 12.03
CA TRP A 47 -1.28 -7.01 10.84
C TRP A 47 0.22 -7.32 10.79
N ALA A 48 0.86 -7.44 11.95
CA ALA A 48 2.30 -7.71 12.04
C ALA A 48 2.77 -8.88 11.17
N ARG A 49 1.95 -9.94 11.01
CA ARG A 49 2.30 -11.11 10.18
C ARG A 49 2.36 -10.77 8.69
N LEU A 50 1.47 -9.91 8.21
CA LEU A 50 1.46 -9.45 6.81
C LEU A 50 2.67 -8.58 6.47
N PHE A 51 3.32 -8.00 7.49
CA PHE A 51 4.47 -7.11 7.34
C PHE A 51 5.80 -7.75 7.78
N ALA A 52 5.82 -9.03 8.13
CA ALA A 52 7.05 -9.74 8.52
C ALA A 52 8.08 -9.85 7.38
N GLY A 53 7.63 -9.77 6.12
CA GLY A 53 8.48 -9.80 4.92
C GLY A 53 8.78 -8.44 4.32
N LEU A 54 8.68 -7.35 5.09
CA LEU A 54 9.09 -6.03 4.59
C LEU A 54 10.58 -6.04 4.20
N PRO A 55 10.98 -5.28 3.16
CA PRO A 55 12.38 -5.17 2.80
C PRO A 55 13.21 -4.64 3.99
N PRO A 56 14.46 -5.12 4.19
CA PRO A 56 15.35 -4.57 5.19
C PRO A 56 15.47 -3.05 5.03
N ARG A 57 15.50 -2.34 6.16
CA ARG A 57 15.49 -0.87 6.14
C ARG A 57 16.67 -0.29 5.36
N GLU A 58 17.84 -0.90 5.48
CA GLU A 58 19.05 -0.48 4.78
C GLU A 58 18.92 -0.59 3.25
N ASP A 59 18.40 -1.72 2.75
CA ASP A 59 18.14 -1.93 1.32
C ASP A 59 17.08 -0.97 0.80
N PHE A 60 16.04 -0.74 1.59
CA PHE A 60 14.97 0.19 1.27
C PHE A 60 15.47 1.64 1.19
N ASP A 61 16.28 2.08 2.16
CA ASP A 61 16.90 3.40 2.19
C ASP A 61 17.90 3.59 1.04
N ALA A 62 18.68 2.55 0.71
CA ALA A 62 19.59 2.55 -0.42
C ALA A 62 18.85 2.69 -1.77
N LEU A 63 17.73 1.98 -1.92
CA LEU A 63 16.89 2.07 -3.12
C LEU A 63 16.33 3.48 -3.31
N ILE A 64 15.86 4.12 -2.23
CA ILE A 64 15.40 5.52 -2.27
C ILE A 64 16.56 6.47 -2.60
N ALA A 65 17.73 6.28 -1.99
CA ALA A 65 18.90 7.12 -2.25
C ALA A 65 19.39 7.04 -3.71
N ALA A 66 19.13 5.91 -4.38
CA ALA A 66 19.42 5.71 -5.80
C ALA A 66 18.35 6.30 -6.76
N GLY A 67 17.32 6.98 -6.25
CA GLY A 67 16.19 7.47 -7.05
C GLY A 67 15.19 6.38 -7.45
N GLY A 68 15.16 5.28 -6.69
CA GLY A 68 14.29 4.13 -6.89
C GLY A 68 12.97 4.22 -6.12
N GLU A 69 12.40 5.41 -5.90
CA GLU A 69 11.21 5.59 -5.06
C GLU A 69 10.00 4.79 -5.56
N ALA A 70 9.84 4.67 -6.88
CA ALA A 70 8.76 3.85 -7.46
C ALA A 70 8.94 2.37 -7.12
N ALA A 71 10.16 1.84 -7.24
CA ALA A 71 10.48 0.47 -6.89
C ALA A 71 10.33 0.23 -5.37
N ALA A 72 10.73 1.20 -4.55
CA ALA A 72 10.54 1.15 -3.11
C ALA A 72 9.04 1.11 -2.75
N ALA A 73 8.21 1.93 -3.37
CA ALA A 73 6.76 1.90 -3.15
C ALA A 73 6.15 0.54 -3.53
N LEU A 74 6.55 -0.03 -4.67
CA LEU A 74 6.08 -1.34 -5.12
C LEU A 74 6.52 -2.46 -4.19
N ALA A 75 7.76 -2.43 -3.68
CA ALA A 75 8.26 -3.41 -2.72
C ALA A 75 7.42 -3.47 -1.41
N LEU A 76 6.70 -2.40 -1.07
CA LEU A 76 5.76 -2.40 0.07
C LEU A 76 4.45 -3.16 -0.23
N VAL A 77 4.11 -3.37 -1.50
CA VAL A 77 2.89 -4.07 -1.96
C VAL A 77 3.21 -5.49 -2.45
N GLU A 78 4.39 -5.70 -3.05
CA GLU A 78 4.80 -6.96 -3.66
C GLU A 78 4.66 -8.15 -2.70
N GLY A 79 4.19 -9.26 -3.28
CA GLY A 79 3.92 -10.51 -2.57
C GLY A 79 2.66 -10.50 -1.68
N ARG A 80 1.99 -9.35 -1.51
CA ARG A 80 0.88 -9.17 -0.55
C ARG A 80 -0.33 -8.45 -1.14
N GLY A 81 -0.29 -8.12 -2.42
CA GLY A 81 -1.38 -7.40 -3.07
C GLY A 81 -1.21 -7.32 -4.57
N SER A 82 -2.24 -6.82 -5.21
CA SER A 82 -2.23 -6.45 -6.63
C SER A 82 -2.40 -4.95 -6.77
N TYR A 83 -1.94 -4.42 -7.89
CA TYR A 83 -2.06 -3.00 -8.19
C TYR A 83 -2.33 -2.76 -9.66
N MET A 84 -3.01 -1.64 -9.92
CA MET A 84 -3.18 -1.07 -11.24
C MET A 84 -2.61 0.35 -11.25
N ILE A 85 -1.86 0.70 -12.29
CA ILE A 85 -1.22 1.99 -12.43
C ILE A 85 -1.75 2.66 -13.69
N SER A 86 -2.18 3.90 -13.54
CA SER A 86 -2.66 4.76 -14.62
C SER A 86 -1.85 6.04 -14.68
N TYR A 87 -1.56 6.49 -15.89
CA TYR A 87 -0.80 7.70 -16.17
C TYR A 87 -1.70 8.75 -16.81
N GLY A 88 -1.80 9.91 -16.18
CA GLY A 88 -2.55 11.05 -16.67
C GLY A 88 -1.65 12.08 -17.37
N PRO A 89 -2.23 12.98 -18.18
CA PRO A 89 -1.49 14.12 -18.72
C PRO A 89 -0.92 14.99 -17.60
N GLY A 90 0.21 15.66 -17.85
CA GLY A 90 0.84 16.56 -16.89
C GLY A 90 1.59 15.86 -15.75
N GLY A 91 2.03 14.61 -15.96
CA GLY A 91 2.83 13.88 -14.97
C GLY A 91 2.02 13.42 -13.75
N GLN A 92 0.69 13.36 -13.86
CA GLN A 92 -0.16 12.86 -12.79
C GLN A 92 -0.19 11.33 -12.82
N HIS A 93 -0.06 10.71 -11.66
CA HIS A 93 -0.14 9.27 -11.51
C HIS A 93 -1.35 8.91 -10.65
N LEU A 94 -2.05 7.86 -11.03
CA LEU A 94 -3.09 7.23 -10.23
C LEU A 94 -2.68 5.77 -10.01
N ALA A 95 -2.75 5.31 -8.77
CA ALA A 95 -2.59 3.90 -8.46
C ALA A 95 -3.83 3.40 -7.73
N THR A 96 -4.18 2.16 -8.00
CA THR A 96 -5.20 1.40 -7.28
C THR A 96 -4.53 0.18 -6.68
N VAL A 97 -4.72 -0.08 -5.39
CA VAL A 97 -4.13 -1.19 -4.66
C VAL A 97 -5.23 -2.04 -4.04
N VAL A 98 -5.11 -3.36 -4.19
CA VAL A 98 -5.86 -4.38 -3.45
C VAL A 98 -4.85 -5.12 -2.59
N PHE A 99 -4.98 -4.98 -1.28
CA PHE A 99 -4.06 -5.61 -0.33
C PHE A 99 -4.66 -6.88 0.29
N GLU A 100 -3.84 -7.88 0.58
CA GLU A 100 -4.26 -9.15 1.18
C GLU A 100 -5.00 -8.91 2.51
N GLY A 101 -6.07 -9.67 2.72
CA GLY A 101 -6.95 -9.51 3.89
C GLY A 101 -7.90 -8.32 3.81
N ARG A 102 -7.89 -7.57 2.70
CA ARG A 102 -8.88 -6.53 2.38
C ARG A 102 -9.77 -6.96 1.23
N SER A 103 -11.06 -6.67 1.36
CA SER A 103 -12.06 -6.85 0.28
C SER A 103 -12.21 -5.61 -0.60
N ALA A 104 -11.77 -4.44 -0.12
CA ALA A 104 -11.89 -3.18 -0.84
C ALA A 104 -10.57 -2.79 -1.49
N GLU A 105 -10.64 -2.43 -2.78
CA GLU A 105 -9.59 -1.68 -3.45
C GLU A 105 -9.58 -0.22 -2.95
N ALA A 106 -8.40 0.39 -2.95
CA ALA A 106 -8.28 1.82 -2.71
C ALA A 106 -7.44 2.46 -3.81
N SER A 107 -7.81 3.68 -4.20
CA SER A 107 -7.12 4.44 -5.22
C SER A 107 -6.60 5.76 -4.66
N ALA A 108 -5.42 6.18 -5.12
CA ALA A 108 -4.87 7.49 -4.79
C ALA A 108 -4.09 8.07 -5.97
N HIS A 109 -4.16 9.39 -6.10
CA HIS A 109 -3.34 10.14 -7.04
C HIS A 109 -2.06 10.64 -6.35
N GLY A 110 -1.03 10.93 -7.15
CA GLY A 110 0.22 11.50 -6.65
C GLY A 110 1.01 12.21 -7.74
N ALA A 111 1.88 13.13 -7.31
CA ALA A 111 2.78 13.88 -8.19
C ALA A 111 3.84 12.99 -8.88
N ASN A 112 4.01 11.74 -8.41
CA ASN A 112 4.78 10.69 -9.07
C ASN A 112 4.17 9.32 -8.74
N LEU A 113 4.67 8.28 -9.40
CA LEU A 113 4.20 6.91 -9.19
C LEU A 113 4.33 6.44 -7.73
N ALA A 114 5.44 6.77 -7.07
CA ALA A 114 5.70 6.34 -5.70
C ALA A 114 4.63 6.87 -4.72
N LEU A 115 4.28 8.16 -4.84
CA LEU A 115 3.25 8.80 -4.03
C LEU A 115 1.85 8.23 -4.31
N ALA A 116 1.54 7.95 -5.59
CA ALA A 116 0.26 7.35 -5.95
C ALA A 116 0.12 5.94 -5.35
N VAL A 117 1.12 5.08 -5.52
CA VAL A 117 1.13 3.72 -4.96
C VAL A 117 1.08 3.74 -3.44
N LEU A 118 1.91 4.58 -2.81
CA LEU A 118 1.96 4.69 -1.36
C LEU A 118 0.63 5.20 -0.78
N GLY A 119 0.03 6.20 -1.40
CA GLY A 119 -1.27 6.72 -1.00
C GLY A 119 -2.37 5.66 -1.11
N ALA A 120 -2.39 4.89 -2.19
CA ALA A 120 -3.38 3.84 -2.41
C ALA A 120 -3.21 2.70 -1.40
N LEU A 121 -1.96 2.29 -1.13
CA LEU A 121 -1.65 1.31 -0.09
C LEU A 121 -2.10 1.80 1.29
N ALA A 122 -1.75 3.04 1.65
CA ALA A 122 -2.11 3.62 2.93
C ALA A 122 -3.64 3.72 3.10
N ALA A 123 -4.36 4.13 2.05
CA ALA A 123 -5.83 4.16 2.05
C ALA A 123 -6.45 2.77 2.20
N SER A 124 -5.93 1.75 1.49
CA SER A 124 -6.40 0.37 1.61
C SER A 124 -6.20 -0.19 3.01
N LEU A 125 -5.06 0.14 3.64
CA LEU A 125 -4.76 -0.26 5.02
C LEU A 125 -5.48 0.58 6.06
N ALA A 126 -5.90 1.80 5.76
CA ALA A 126 -6.67 2.65 6.67
C ALA A 126 -8.15 2.25 6.76
N ALA A 127 -8.74 1.75 5.66
CA ALA A 127 -10.12 1.31 5.59
C ALA A 127 -10.36 0.11 6.55
N ALA A 128 -10.90 0.40 7.73
CA ALA A 128 -11.02 -0.57 8.82
C ALA A 128 -12.05 -1.68 8.54
N ALA A 129 -11.58 -2.80 7.97
CA ALA A 129 -12.16 -4.14 8.15
C ALA A 129 -11.18 -5.20 7.64
N ILE A 130 -10.62 -6.03 8.52
CA ILE A 130 -10.05 -7.30 8.06
C ILE A 130 -11.25 -8.19 7.83
N ALA A 131 -11.62 -8.41 6.58
CA ALA A 131 -12.53 -9.50 6.29
C ALA A 131 -11.76 -10.81 6.57
N PRO A 132 -12.34 -11.79 7.28
CA PRO A 132 -11.72 -13.11 7.35
C PRO A 132 -11.51 -13.59 5.92
N ALA A 133 -10.29 -13.99 5.60
CA ALA A 133 -9.92 -14.50 4.28
C ALA A 133 -10.80 -15.71 3.95
N SER A 134 -11.87 -15.50 3.18
CA SER A 134 -12.54 -16.59 2.48
C SER A 134 -11.58 -17.03 1.38
N HIS A 135 -10.93 -18.15 1.64
CA HIS A 135 -10.09 -18.90 0.73
C HIS A 135 -10.66 -18.86 -0.70
N VAL A 136 -9.92 -18.32 -1.66
CA VAL A 136 -10.22 -18.47 -3.09
C VAL A 136 -9.78 -19.88 -3.50
N GLU A 137 -10.48 -20.91 -3.02
CA GLU A 137 -10.51 -22.22 -3.67
C GLU A 137 -11.61 -22.16 -4.73
N GLY A 138 -11.23 -21.87 -5.98
CA GLY A 138 -12.26 -21.72 -7.01
C GLY A 138 -11.78 -21.36 -8.41
N LEU A 139 -10.58 -21.77 -8.83
CA LEU A 139 -10.14 -21.64 -10.24
C LEU A 139 -9.65 -22.96 -10.86
N ALA A 140 -9.69 -24.08 -10.12
CA ALA A 140 -9.34 -25.40 -10.64
C ALA A 140 -10.51 -26.12 -11.36
N GLY A 141 -11.65 -25.45 -11.59
CA GLY A 141 -12.90 -26.14 -11.97
C GLY A 141 -13.73 -25.50 -13.10
N GLN A 142 -13.20 -24.57 -13.89
CA GLN A 142 -13.95 -24.04 -15.05
C GLN A 142 -13.56 -24.78 -16.33
N PRO A 143 -14.49 -25.52 -16.98
CA PRO A 143 -14.23 -26.09 -18.30
C PRO A 143 -14.07 -24.96 -19.31
N ALA A 144 -12.96 -24.99 -20.05
CA ALA A 144 -12.67 -24.05 -21.12
C ALA A 144 -13.83 -24.04 -22.13
N VAL A 145 -14.57 -22.94 -22.18
CA VAL A 145 -15.48 -22.63 -23.30
C VAL A 145 -14.59 -22.42 -24.52
N ARG A 146 -14.52 -23.44 -25.38
CA ARG A 146 -13.97 -23.33 -26.73
C ARG A 146 -14.97 -22.50 -27.54
N LEU A 147 -14.59 -21.28 -27.90
CA LEU A 147 -15.28 -20.55 -28.96
C LEU A 147 -14.80 -21.16 -30.29
N ASN A 148 -15.75 -21.74 -31.04
CA ASN A 148 -15.58 -22.07 -32.46
C ASN A 148 -15.81 -20.82 -33.30
#